data_AF-A0A3E0WWA2-F1
#
_entry.id   AF-A0A3E0WWA2-F1
#
_cell.length_a   1.000
_cell.length_b   1.000
_cell.length_c   1.000
_cell.angle_alpha   90.00
_cell.angle_beta   90.00
_cell.angle_gamma   90.00
#
_symmetry.space_group_name_H-M   'P 1'
#
loop_
_entity.id
_entity.type
_entity.pdbx_description
1 polymer ?
#
loop_
_entity_poly.entity_id
_entity_poly.type
_entity_poly.pdbx_seq_one_letter_code
_entity_poly.pdbx_strand_id
1 'polypeptide(L)'
;MEKVKVTQDQADALERTGDKGDVLATHIKYGWVHHDNECLNSLSIDEMARALYVGYEVIPSFKAGDWIVHEQSGYIGIITKITNGRYVYGDARQDGFLAGFAQEVLRHATESEVAEEIQRRWWKNYDRDVWELKPKDVLVAEDGGYLVEVKRVLSCGSPLFVGGVKSTPLDEVEEMFKVVCFAQDRKDV
;
A
#
# COMPACT_ATOMS: atom_id res chain seq x y z
N MET A 1 -25.79 -9.18 11.49
CA MET A 1 -25.58 -9.66 10.11
C MET A 1 -24.42 -8.86 9.55
N GLU A 2 -23.50 -9.54 8.86
CA GLU A 2 -22.41 -8.88 8.15
C GLU A 2 -22.98 -8.10 6.94
N LYS A 3 -22.45 -6.90 6.69
CA LYS A 3 -22.86 -6.07 5.56
C LYS A 3 -22.32 -6.65 4.26
N VAL A 4 -23.04 -6.41 3.17
CA VAL A 4 -22.58 -6.82 1.83
C VAL A 4 -21.52 -5.85 1.35
N LYS A 5 -20.41 -6.36 0.83
CA LYS A 5 -19.40 -5.54 0.15
C LYS A 5 -19.85 -5.32 -1.30
N VAL A 6 -19.96 -4.07 -1.72
CA VAL A 6 -20.38 -3.68 -3.09
C VAL A 6 -19.39 -2.71 -3.70
N THR A 7 -19.26 -2.68 -5.02
CA THR A 7 -18.47 -1.66 -5.73
C THR A 7 -19.15 -0.28 -5.66
N GLN A 8 -18.41 0.79 -5.95
CA GLN A 8 -18.99 2.15 -6.03
C GLN A 8 -20.14 2.21 -7.04
N ASP A 9 -19.98 1.62 -8.23
CA ASP A 9 -21.04 1.61 -9.25
C ASP A 9 -22.31 0.90 -8.76
N GLN A 10 -22.16 -0.17 -7.98
CA GLN A 10 -23.29 -0.87 -7.37
C GLN A 10 -23.94 -0.06 -6.26
N ALA A 11 -23.15 0.61 -5.42
CA ALA A 11 -23.66 1.53 -4.40
C ALA A 11 -24.48 2.66 -5.04
N ASP A 12 -23.92 3.31 -6.07
CA ASP A 12 -24.58 4.39 -6.80
C ASP A 12 -25.85 3.90 -7.51
N ALA A 13 -25.85 2.67 -8.04
CA ALA A 13 -27.04 2.05 -8.60
C ALA A 13 -28.11 1.77 -7.52
N LEU A 14 -27.73 1.18 -6.39
CA LEU A 14 -28.62 0.91 -5.25
C LEU A 14 -29.26 2.19 -4.71
N GLU A 15 -28.51 3.29 -4.60
CA GLU A 15 -29.02 4.59 -4.13
C GLU A 15 -30.00 5.25 -5.09
N ARG A 16 -29.85 5.01 -6.40
CA ARG A 16 -30.76 5.50 -7.44
C ARG A 16 -32.01 4.64 -7.59
N THR A 17 -31.98 3.40 -7.09
CA THR A 17 -33.12 2.49 -7.20
C THR A 17 -34.29 2.91 -6.31
N GLY A 18 -35.52 2.63 -6.76
CA GLY A 18 -36.76 3.05 -6.11
C GLY A 18 -37.15 2.17 -4.91
N ASP A 19 -38.40 1.72 -4.88
CA ASP A 19 -38.88 0.86 -3.80
C ASP A 19 -38.08 -0.44 -3.69
N LYS A 20 -37.59 -0.76 -2.48
CA LYS A 20 -36.72 -1.92 -2.24
C LYS A 20 -37.37 -3.25 -2.66
N GLY A 21 -38.68 -3.38 -2.51
CA GLY A 21 -39.42 -4.58 -2.90
C GLY A 21 -39.46 -4.76 -4.41
N ASP A 22 -39.75 -3.67 -5.14
CA ASP A 22 -39.76 -3.67 -6.61
C ASP A 22 -38.38 -3.94 -7.20
N VAL A 23 -37.34 -3.39 -6.59
CA VAL A 23 -35.92 -3.59 -6.99
C VAL A 23 -35.54 -5.07 -6.85
N LEU A 24 -35.83 -5.67 -5.69
CA LEU A 24 -35.54 -7.09 -5.46
C LEU A 24 -36.37 -8.00 -6.38
N ALA A 25 -37.65 -7.70 -6.58
CA ALA A 25 -38.52 -8.47 -7.49
C ALA A 25 -38.01 -8.41 -8.94
N THR A 26 -37.56 -7.23 -9.38
CA THR A 26 -36.97 -7.03 -10.71
C THR A 26 -35.69 -7.84 -10.87
N HIS A 27 -34.80 -7.77 -9.88
CA HIS A 27 -33.53 -8.51 -9.88
C HIS A 27 -33.75 -10.03 -9.95
N ILE A 28 -34.74 -10.57 -9.23
CA ILE A 28 -35.09 -12.00 -9.26
C ILE A 28 -35.66 -12.41 -10.62
N LYS A 29 -36.56 -11.60 -11.19
CA LYS A 29 -37.41 -12.04 -12.31
C LYS A 29 -36.77 -11.82 -13.68
N TYR A 30 -36.03 -10.74 -13.85
CA TYR A 30 -35.58 -10.30 -15.17
C TYR A 30 -34.07 -10.04 -15.24
N GLY A 31 -33.43 -9.79 -14.11
CA GLY A 31 -32.11 -9.14 -14.09
C GLY A 31 -32.19 -7.71 -14.64
N TRP A 32 -31.04 -7.03 -14.65
CA TRP A 32 -30.90 -5.64 -15.09
C TRP A 32 -30.36 -5.58 -16.51
N VAL A 33 -31.14 -5.03 -17.43
CA VAL A 33 -30.77 -4.94 -18.86
C VAL A 33 -30.29 -3.54 -19.25
N HIS A 34 -30.57 -2.54 -18.42
CA HIS A 34 -30.11 -1.17 -18.62
C HIS A 34 -28.72 -0.99 -18.03
N HIS A 35 -27.81 -0.36 -18.78
CA HIS A 35 -26.42 -0.14 -18.38
C HIS A 35 -26.27 0.46 -16.97
N ASP A 36 -27.18 1.34 -16.56
CA ASP A 36 -27.12 2.02 -15.26
C ASP A 36 -27.20 1.07 -14.05
N ASN A 37 -27.85 -0.09 -14.21
CA ASN A 37 -28.05 -1.08 -13.15
C ASN A 37 -27.45 -2.45 -13.50
N GLU A 38 -26.81 -2.60 -14.66
CA GLU A 38 -26.24 -3.87 -15.10
C GLU A 38 -25.19 -4.41 -14.12
N CYS A 39 -24.47 -3.51 -13.43
CA CYS A 39 -23.50 -3.83 -12.37
C CYS A 39 -24.12 -4.60 -11.19
N LEU A 40 -25.43 -4.48 -10.97
CA LEU A 40 -26.14 -5.18 -9.91
C LEU A 40 -26.36 -6.67 -10.23
N ASN A 41 -26.25 -7.10 -11.49
CA ASN A 41 -26.43 -8.50 -11.88
C ASN A 41 -25.38 -9.45 -11.32
N SER A 42 -24.23 -8.92 -10.89
CA SER A 42 -23.20 -9.75 -10.27
C SER A 42 -23.48 -10.04 -8.79
N LEU A 43 -24.46 -9.38 -8.17
CA LEU A 43 -24.91 -9.72 -6.82
C LEU A 43 -25.83 -10.94 -6.89
N SER A 44 -25.66 -11.88 -5.98
CA SER A 44 -26.65 -12.92 -5.77
C SER A 44 -27.94 -12.34 -5.19
N ILE A 45 -29.05 -13.09 -5.28
CA ILE A 45 -30.35 -12.67 -4.74
C ILE A 45 -30.24 -12.38 -3.23
N ASP A 46 -29.46 -13.18 -2.49
CA ASP A 46 -29.21 -12.97 -1.05
C ASP A 46 -28.40 -11.69 -0.80
N GLU A 47 -27.34 -11.46 -1.56
CA GLU A 47 -26.54 -10.23 -1.45
C GLU A 47 -27.37 -8.99 -1.78
N MET A 48 -28.21 -9.04 -2.82
CA MET A 48 -29.13 -7.95 -3.16
C MET A 48 -30.09 -7.66 -2.00
N ALA A 49 -30.73 -8.69 -1.45
CA ALA A 49 -31.66 -8.52 -0.34
C ALA A 49 -30.95 -7.93 0.90
N ARG A 50 -29.77 -8.45 1.26
CA ARG A 50 -28.99 -7.92 2.39
C ARG A 50 -28.54 -6.48 2.14
N ALA A 51 -28.06 -6.16 0.94
CA ALA A 51 -27.66 -4.79 0.60
C ALA A 51 -28.82 -3.80 0.75
N LEU A 52 -30.03 -4.17 0.31
CA LEU A 52 -31.21 -3.31 0.40
C LEU A 52 -31.75 -3.18 1.84
N TYR A 53 -31.83 -4.27 2.61
CA TYR A 53 -32.53 -4.27 3.91
C TYR A 53 -31.61 -4.14 5.13
N VAL A 54 -30.36 -4.58 5.03
CA VAL A 54 -29.35 -4.48 6.11
C VAL A 54 -28.40 -3.32 5.85
N GLY A 55 -28.05 -3.09 4.59
CA GLY A 55 -27.05 -2.11 4.15
C GLY A 55 -25.78 -2.77 3.61
N TYR A 56 -24.90 -1.94 3.05
CA TYR A 56 -23.68 -2.37 2.40
C TYR A 56 -22.46 -1.53 2.83
N GLU A 57 -21.28 -2.01 2.45
CA GLU A 57 -20.01 -1.30 2.53
C GLU A 57 -19.43 -1.17 1.13
N VAL A 58 -18.97 0.02 0.77
CA VAL A 58 -18.40 0.28 -0.55
C VAL A 58 -16.94 -0.16 -0.56
N ILE A 59 -16.61 -1.07 -1.47
CA ILE A 59 -15.25 -1.51 -1.74
C ILE A 59 -14.50 -0.34 -2.39
N PRO A 60 -13.30 0.02 -1.90
CA PRO A 60 -12.50 1.07 -2.52
C PRO A 60 -12.28 0.81 -4.02
N SER A 61 -12.46 1.85 -4.82
CA SER A 61 -12.06 1.79 -6.22
C SER A 61 -10.54 1.89 -6.32
N PHE A 62 -9.95 1.06 -7.19
CA PHE A 62 -8.51 0.93 -7.39
C PHE A 62 -8.16 1.24 -8.84
N LYS A 63 -6.99 1.83 -9.07
CA LYS A 63 -6.39 2.03 -10.40
C LYS A 63 -4.91 1.66 -10.42
N ALA A 64 -4.38 1.42 -11.62
CA ALA A 64 -2.94 1.21 -11.79
C ALA A 64 -2.16 2.42 -11.26
N GLY A 65 -1.08 2.15 -10.52
CA GLY A 65 -0.28 3.15 -9.82
C GLY A 65 -0.68 3.41 -8.37
N ASP A 66 -1.84 2.93 -7.90
CA ASP A 66 -2.21 3.08 -6.49
C ASP A 66 -1.35 2.18 -5.60
N TRP A 67 -1.00 2.68 -4.42
CA TRP A 67 -0.39 1.91 -3.36
C TRP A 67 -1.46 1.22 -2.52
N ILE A 68 -1.31 -0.08 -2.33
CA ILE A 68 -2.27 -0.93 -1.63
C ILE A 68 -1.61 -1.70 -0.50
N VAL A 69 -2.44 -2.07 0.48
CA VAL A 69 -2.08 -3.00 1.55
C VAL A 69 -3.01 -4.21 1.49
N HIS A 70 -2.43 -5.41 1.46
CA HIS A 70 -3.17 -6.66 1.62
C HIS A 70 -3.41 -6.91 3.11
N GLU A 71 -4.66 -6.75 3.54
CA GLU A 71 -5.03 -6.67 4.96
C GLU A 71 -4.63 -7.91 5.77
N GLN A 72 -4.66 -9.10 5.16
CA GLN A 72 -4.34 -10.35 5.87
C GLN A 72 -2.83 -10.57 6.06
N SER A 73 -2.01 -10.05 5.13
CA SER A 73 -0.56 -10.31 5.14
C SER A 73 0.29 -9.10 5.53
N GLY A 74 -0.31 -7.91 5.55
CA GLY A 74 0.41 -6.64 5.70
C GLY A 74 1.33 -6.30 4.51
N TYR A 75 1.21 -7.01 3.38
CA TYR A 75 1.99 -6.71 2.18
C TYR A 75 1.58 -5.37 1.59
N ILE A 76 2.56 -4.51 1.33
CA ILE A 76 2.40 -3.20 0.69
C ILE A 76 2.99 -3.27 -0.74
N GLY A 77 2.23 -2.82 -1.73
CA GLY A 77 2.63 -2.86 -3.13
C GLY A 77 1.92 -1.83 -4.00
N ILE A 78 2.34 -1.74 -5.27
CA ILE A 78 1.74 -0.85 -6.26
C ILE A 78 0.92 -1.67 -7.25
N ILE A 79 -0.28 -1.21 -7.58
CA ILE A 79 -1.10 -1.85 -8.62
C ILE A 79 -0.45 -1.67 -9.98
N THR A 80 -0.16 -2.78 -10.65
CA THR A 80 0.36 -2.81 -12.03
C THR A 80 -0.74 -3.06 -13.06
N LYS A 81 -1.78 -3.82 -12.70
CA LYS A 81 -2.86 -4.20 -13.60
C LYS A 81 -4.13 -4.56 -12.81
N ILE A 82 -5.29 -4.28 -13.41
CA ILE A 82 -6.60 -4.73 -12.90
C ILE A 82 -7.24 -5.61 -13.97
N THR A 83 -7.82 -6.74 -13.57
CA THR A 83 -8.55 -7.63 -14.49
C THR A 83 -9.92 -7.99 -13.95
N ASN A 84 -10.90 -8.02 -14.85
CA ASN A 84 -12.28 -8.46 -14.58
C ASN A 84 -12.94 -7.76 -13.39
N GLY A 85 -12.53 -6.52 -13.08
CA GLY A 85 -13.07 -5.73 -11.97
C GLY A 85 -12.91 -6.33 -10.56
N ARG A 86 -12.22 -7.47 -10.42
CA ARG A 86 -12.15 -8.24 -9.17
C ARG A 86 -10.74 -8.54 -8.70
N TYR A 87 -9.81 -8.68 -9.64
CA TYR A 87 -8.42 -9.01 -9.35
C TYR A 87 -7.51 -7.83 -9.65
N VAL A 88 -6.65 -7.55 -8.67
CA VAL A 88 -5.63 -6.51 -8.72
C VAL A 88 -4.27 -7.19 -8.65
N TYR A 89 -3.39 -6.86 -9.59
CA TYR A 89 -2.02 -7.35 -9.61
C TYR A 89 -1.09 -6.30 -9.03
N GLY A 90 -0.41 -6.64 -7.94
CA GLY A 90 0.60 -5.80 -7.32
C GLY A 90 1.99 -6.01 -7.95
N ASP A 91 2.89 -5.05 -7.79
CA ASP A 91 4.28 -5.22 -8.17
C ASP A 91 4.97 -6.31 -7.35
N ALA A 92 5.35 -7.39 -8.02
CA ALA A 92 5.88 -8.59 -7.40
C ALA A 92 7.00 -8.30 -6.38
N ARG A 93 6.95 -8.94 -5.20
CA ARG A 93 8.16 -9.09 -4.37
C ARG A 93 9.20 -9.94 -5.11
N GLN A 94 10.44 -9.78 -4.63
CA GLN A 94 11.73 -10.52 -4.76
C GLN A 94 11.77 -11.91 -5.44
N ASP A 95 10.63 -12.60 -5.58
CA ASP A 95 10.49 -13.95 -6.13
C ASP A 95 9.83 -13.94 -7.53
N GLY A 96 9.53 -12.75 -8.07
CA GLY A 96 9.12 -12.57 -9.47
C GLY A 96 7.66 -12.89 -9.79
N PHE A 97 6.81 -13.17 -8.79
CA PHE A 97 5.40 -13.47 -9.02
C PHE A 97 4.50 -12.26 -8.81
N LEU A 98 3.80 -11.86 -9.89
CA LEU A 98 2.62 -11.01 -9.86
C LEU A 98 1.52 -11.75 -9.09
N ALA A 99 1.30 -11.40 -7.83
CA ALA A 99 0.18 -11.93 -7.05
C ALA A 99 -1.10 -11.20 -7.45
N GLY A 100 -2.10 -11.96 -7.89
CA GLY A 100 -3.46 -11.46 -8.09
C GLY A 100 -4.20 -11.51 -6.76
N PHE A 101 -4.58 -10.34 -6.23
CA PHE A 101 -5.36 -10.21 -5.00
C PHE A 101 -6.82 -9.90 -5.34
N ALA A 102 -7.76 -10.43 -4.55
CA ALA A 102 -9.14 -9.99 -4.61
C ALA A 102 -9.25 -8.58 -4.01
N GLN A 103 -10.02 -7.67 -4.63
CA GLN A 103 -10.19 -6.31 -4.10
C GLN A 103 -10.75 -6.27 -2.66
N GLU A 104 -11.52 -7.29 -2.30
CA GLU A 104 -12.19 -7.41 -0.99
C GLU A 104 -11.24 -7.52 0.22
N VAL A 105 -9.96 -7.86 -0.02
CA VAL A 105 -8.88 -8.00 0.98
C VAL A 105 -7.80 -6.92 0.84
N LEU A 106 -8.08 -5.89 0.05
CA LEU A 106 -7.18 -4.77 -0.20
C LEU A 106 -7.77 -3.48 0.37
N ARG A 107 -6.87 -2.61 0.81
CA ARG A 107 -7.17 -1.19 1.05
C ARG A 107 -6.08 -0.33 0.44
N HIS A 108 -6.37 0.96 0.28
CA HIS A 108 -5.34 1.96 -0.01
C HIS A 108 -4.33 2.03 1.14
N ALA A 109 -3.05 2.15 0.79
CA ALA A 109 -2.00 2.44 1.75
C ALA A 109 -2.11 3.89 2.21
N THR A 110 -1.80 4.12 3.49
CA THR A 110 -1.66 5.47 4.04
C THR A 110 -0.35 6.10 3.57
N GLU A 111 -0.24 7.42 3.63
CA GLU A 111 0.99 8.13 3.24
C GLU A 111 2.21 7.66 4.06
N SER A 112 2.03 7.37 5.35
CA SER A 112 3.09 6.83 6.22
C SER A 112 3.56 5.46 5.74
N GLU A 113 2.63 4.55 5.46
CA GLU A 113 2.94 3.20 4.96
C GLU A 113 3.66 3.24 3.61
N VAL A 114 3.25 4.16 2.73
CA VAL A 114 3.93 4.37 1.44
C VAL A 114 5.36 4.88 1.66
N ALA A 115 5.56 5.84 2.55
CA ALA A 115 6.88 6.37 2.85
C ALA A 115 7.82 5.29 3.43
N GLU A 116 7.33 4.51 4.40
CA GLU A 116 8.05 3.40 5.02
C GLU A 116 8.43 2.32 3.98
N GLU A 117 7.50 1.95 3.10
CA GLU A 117 7.76 0.93 2.08
C GLU A 117 8.70 1.43 0.97
N ILE A 118 8.60 2.70 0.56
CA ILE A 118 9.56 3.32 -0.37
C ILE A 118 10.97 3.29 0.24
N GLN A 119 11.11 3.68 1.50
CA GLN A 119 12.38 3.66 2.20
C GLN A 119 12.93 2.22 2.28
N ARG A 120 12.09 1.26 2.70
CA ARG A 120 12.45 -0.16 2.76
C ARG A 120 12.93 -0.69 1.41
N ARG A 121 12.25 -0.34 0.32
CA ARG A 121 12.64 -0.71 -1.06
C ARG A 121 13.96 -0.07 -1.47
N TRP A 122 14.16 1.21 -1.13
CA TRP A 122 15.42 1.90 -1.40
C TRP A 122 16.60 1.21 -0.73
N TRP A 123 16.54 0.94 0.58
CA TRP A 123 17.61 0.25 1.32
C TRP A 123 17.89 -1.15 0.78
N LYS A 124 16.82 -1.90 0.46
CA LYS A 124 16.94 -3.24 -0.11
C LYS A 124 17.65 -3.27 -1.46
N ASN A 125 17.53 -2.23 -2.28
CA ASN A 125 18.28 -2.15 -3.56
C ASN A 125 19.80 -2.12 -3.36
N TYR A 126 20.27 -1.88 -2.12
CA TYR A 126 21.67 -1.89 -1.74
C TYR A 126 22.02 -3.08 -0.83
N ASP A 127 21.15 -4.11 -0.77
CA ASP A 127 21.29 -5.30 0.08
C ASP A 127 21.49 -4.96 1.56
N ARG A 128 20.69 -4.01 2.06
CA ARG A 128 20.73 -3.51 3.43
C ARG A 128 19.36 -3.47 4.08
N ASP A 129 19.35 -3.65 5.39
CA ASP A 129 18.18 -3.33 6.22
C ASP A 129 17.98 -1.81 6.33
N VAL A 130 16.77 -1.39 6.69
CA VAL A 130 16.45 0.04 6.85
C VAL A 130 17.35 0.64 7.92
N TRP A 131 18.09 1.69 7.55
CA TRP A 131 19.08 2.35 8.39
C TRP A 131 20.23 1.46 8.87
N GLU A 132 20.54 0.38 8.15
CA GLU A 132 21.75 -0.40 8.36
C GLU A 132 22.99 0.36 7.87
N LEU A 133 23.46 1.27 8.73
CA LEU A 133 24.69 2.02 8.53
C LEU A 133 25.91 1.10 8.70
N LYS A 134 26.94 1.33 7.90
CA LYS A 134 28.22 0.63 7.93
C LYS A 134 29.36 1.65 8.00
N PRO A 135 30.54 1.25 8.53
CA PRO A 135 31.72 2.11 8.48
C PRO A 135 31.99 2.61 7.06
N LYS A 136 32.37 3.87 6.94
CA LYS A 136 32.63 4.64 5.70
C LYS A 136 31.41 5.09 4.91
N ASP A 137 30.18 4.79 5.35
CA ASP A 137 29.00 5.43 4.79
C ASP A 137 29.05 6.95 5.02
N VAL A 138 28.56 7.71 4.04
CA VAL A 138 28.54 9.17 4.08
C VAL A 138 27.10 9.66 4.16
N LEU A 139 26.83 10.51 5.15
CA LEU A 139 25.54 11.13 5.38
C LEU A 139 25.67 12.65 5.22
N VAL A 140 24.58 13.28 4.82
CA VAL A 140 24.42 14.76 4.80
C VAL A 140 23.36 15.15 5.79
N ALA A 141 23.56 16.25 6.52
CA ALA A 141 22.49 16.81 7.34
C ALA A 141 21.28 17.20 6.46
N GLU A 142 20.07 17.11 7.02
CA GLU A 142 18.81 17.43 6.34
C GLU A 142 18.77 18.87 5.78
N ASP A 143 19.43 19.81 6.46
CA ASP A 143 19.60 21.19 6.01
C ASP A 143 20.67 21.37 4.91
N GLY A 144 21.37 20.29 4.53
CA GLY A 144 22.47 20.29 3.57
C GLY A 144 23.76 20.94 4.07
N GLY A 145 23.83 21.31 5.35
CA GLY A 145 24.88 22.18 5.88
C GLY A 145 26.25 21.51 6.04
N TYR A 146 26.29 20.19 6.23
CA TYR A 146 27.54 19.44 6.40
C TYR A 146 27.39 17.94 6.10
N LEU A 147 28.53 17.30 5.82
CA LEU A 147 28.67 15.86 5.62
C LEU A 147 29.33 15.21 6.82
N VAL A 148 28.92 13.99 7.14
CA VAL A 148 29.55 13.14 8.16
C VAL A 148 29.84 11.76 7.58
N GLU A 149 30.97 11.18 7.98
CA GLU A 149 31.32 9.79 7.65
C GLU A 149 31.14 8.92 8.90
N VAL A 150 30.49 7.77 8.74
CA VAL A 150 30.35 6.77 9.81
C VAL A 150 31.72 6.12 10.06
N LYS A 151 32.31 6.37 11.24
CA LYS A 151 33.57 5.73 11.65
C LYS A 151 33.34 4.29 12.12
N ARG A 152 32.31 4.06 12.92
CA ARG A 152 31.88 2.73 13.39
C ARG A 152 30.43 2.78 13.88
N VAL A 153 29.77 1.64 13.92
CA VAL A 153 28.45 1.47 14.55
C VAL A 153 28.65 0.74 15.88
N LEU A 154 28.08 1.28 16.95
CA LEU A 154 28.15 0.68 18.29
C LEU A 154 27.21 -0.52 18.39
N SER A 155 27.38 -1.37 19.41
CA SER A 155 26.52 -2.55 19.62
C SER A 155 25.05 -2.20 19.87
N CYS A 156 24.74 -0.94 20.21
CA CYS A 156 23.38 -0.42 20.34
C CYS A 156 22.78 0.12 19.03
N GLY A 157 23.49 0.00 17.89
CA GLY A 157 23.05 0.52 16.59
C GLY A 157 23.42 1.99 16.32
N SER A 158 23.81 2.75 17.34
CA SER A 158 24.21 4.15 17.20
C SER A 158 25.52 4.31 16.41
N PRO A 159 25.56 5.17 15.36
CA PRO A 159 26.79 5.46 14.65
C PRO A 159 27.68 6.43 15.44
N LEU A 160 28.98 6.25 15.31
CA LEU A 160 30.00 7.21 15.70
C LEU A 160 30.60 7.80 14.43
N PHE A 161 30.63 9.13 14.31
CA PHE A 161 31.14 9.80 13.12
C PHE A 161 32.65 10.12 13.21
N VAL A 162 33.29 10.32 12.05
CA VAL A 162 34.66 10.84 11.96
C VAL A 162 34.73 12.25 12.55
N GLY A 163 35.84 12.59 13.23
CA GLY A 163 36.01 13.89 13.89
C GLY A 163 35.64 13.94 15.37
N GLY A 164 35.20 12.82 15.97
CA GLY A 164 34.95 12.73 17.42
C GLY A 164 33.60 13.30 17.85
N VAL A 165 32.66 13.45 16.91
CA VAL A 165 31.27 13.76 17.23
C VAL A 165 30.71 12.69 18.15
N LYS A 166 29.96 13.13 19.16
CA LYS A 166 29.30 12.27 20.16
C LYS A 166 28.48 11.19 19.43
N SER A 167 28.45 9.99 20.01
CA SER A 167 27.51 8.95 19.54
C SER A 167 26.10 9.53 19.56
N THR A 168 25.40 9.43 18.43
CA THR A 168 24.02 9.92 18.28
C THR A 168 23.07 8.71 18.27
N PRO A 169 21.97 8.73 19.03
CA PRO A 169 20.89 7.74 18.91
C PRO A 169 20.45 7.56 17.45
N LEU A 170 20.06 6.34 17.06
CA LEU A 170 19.77 6.07 15.65
C LEU A 170 18.58 6.90 15.17
N ASP A 171 17.51 6.99 15.95
CA ASP A 171 16.33 7.84 15.73
C ASP A 171 16.68 9.31 15.45
N GLU A 172 17.58 9.91 16.24
CA GLU A 172 18.07 11.26 15.96
C GLU A 172 18.84 11.34 14.63
N VAL A 173 19.58 10.29 14.27
CA VAL A 173 20.27 10.24 12.97
C VAL A 173 19.27 10.14 11.81
N GLU A 174 18.20 9.37 11.96
CA GLU A 174 17.15 9.23 10.94
C GLU A 174 16.42 10.55 10.68
N GLU A 175 16.18 11.33 11.74
CA GLU A 175 15.51 12.64 11.64
C GLU A 175 16.41 13.74 11.08
N MET A 176 17.72 13.67 11.35
CA MET A 176 18.65 14.77 11.06
C MET A 176 19.47 14.59 9.79
N PHE A 177 19.54 13.38 9.23
CA PHE A 177 20.45 13.07 8.13
C PHE A 177 19.78 12.32 6.97
N LYS A 178 20.42 12.40 5.80
CA LYS A 178 20.18 11.52 4.64
C LYS A 178 21.46 10.79 4.27
N VAL A 179 21.35 9.51 3.92
CA VAL A 179 22.48 8.77 3.35
C VAL A 179 22.70 9.20 1.90
N VAL A 180 23.90 9.69 1.58
CA VAL A 180 24.25 10.15 0.23
C VAL A 180 25.17 9.19 -0.51
N CYS A 181 25.93 8.37 0.21
CA CYS A 181 26.81 7.38 -0.40
C CYS A 181 27.07 6.22 0.56
N PHE A 182 26.78 4.99 0.10
CA PHE A 182 27.17 3.79 0.82
C PHE A 182 28.65 3.48 0.61
N ALA A 183 29.30 2.96 1.65
CA ALA A 183 30.70 2.55 1.63
C ALA A 183 31.03 1.62 0.44
N GLN A 184 30.10 0.76 0.03
CA GLN A 184 30.25 -0.20 -1.07
C GLN A 184 30.23 0.45 -2.46
N ASP A 185 29.65 1.64 -2.59
CA ASP A 185 29.50 2.36 -3.86
C ASP A 185 30.56 3.47 -4.02
N ARG A 186 31.41 3.66 -3.02
CA ARG A 186 32.49 4.64 -3.03
C ARG A 186 33.59 4.22 -4.01
N LYS A 187 34.00 5.16 -4.87
CA LYS A 187 35.07 4.94 -5.86
C LYS A 187 36.47 5.29 -5.36
N ASP A 188 36.55 5.93 -4.20
CA ASP A 188 37.77 6.45 -3.58
C ASP A 188 38.36 5.50 -2.53
N VAL A 189 37.89 4.25 -2.48
CA VAL A 189 38.30 3.21 -1.53
C VAL A 189 39.10 2.11 -2.20
#